data_AF-A0A950DJP9-F1
#
_entry.id   AF-A0A950DJP9-F1
#
_cell.length_a   1.000
_cell.length_b   1.000
_cell.length_c   1.000
_cell.angle_alpha   90.00
_cell.angle_beta   90.00
_cell.angle_gamma   90.00
#
_symmetry.space_group_name_H-M   'P 1'
#
loop_
_entity.id
_entity.type
_entity.pdbx_description
1 polymer ?
#
loop_
_entity_poly.entity_id
_entity_poly.type
_entity_poly.pdbx_seq_one_letter_code
_entity_poly.pdbx_strand_id
1 'polypeptide(L)'
;MAKNSQPLIDELRAVIENSRNGRLSPAEEQKGAALFRDLVIAGGKPLSSALEFLGDLPWFIPVNGAMEAWPQLTPAKRRSFFAALKPLASEASRRMRLSIARGLHKLDPASALKLIVAALQSSRTEAGLDPKDRQIFYSVLIGKNKPWLLQLDLKPLKPAEAELVALTAIECAIGANPPAAAAVIQWAKPFQPLQTIPESLQQELAKMLKKWSSRWQKQLAQENLPPALGEILQAKFVKSGAELADSTSPEAARPPTGQEPVQHSQEPNRHPPHHQRTGPQATAQSENRHERSHRQRSEKSPLQAQKTRPELADLLKQIQGQFDELRGELQTARNQLRQAHLPVKQGDARGIETSKEVAKLREENARLAETVNSLRETLSDLASANFDQAVSRRADSEAPVTDPVQQFRSLLTLRIREQIVNFHILNPENNVDGLPLLLDNILHTLQESGIDLENIETPPPQARRKY
;
A
#
# COMPACT_ATOMS: atom_id res chain seq x y z
N MET A 1 -44.97 -15.43 -6.45
CA MET A 1 -44.63 -15.82 -7.84
C MET A 1 -43.12 -15.94 -7.94
N ALA A 2 -42.58 -17.05 -8.44
CA ALA A 2 -41.15 -17.15 -8.70
C ALA A 2 -40.83 -16.31 -9.96
N LYS A 3 -39.97 -15.29 -9.84
CA LYS A 3 -39.49 -14.55 -11.02
C LYS A 3 -38.73 -15.52 -11.92
N ASN A 4 -39.07 -15.57 -13.20
CA ASN A 4 -38.32 -16.36 -14.17
C ASN A 4 -36.86 -15.87 -14.16
N SER A 5 -35.97 -16.69 -13.60
CA SER A 5 -34.56 -16.33 -13.40
C SER A 5 -33.66 -16.83 -14.54
N GLN A 6 -34.23 -17.58 -15.49
CA GLN A 6 -33.55 -18.06 -16.69
C GLN A 6 -32.86 -16.93 -17.48
N PRO A 7 -33.50 -15.77 -17.78
CA PRO A 7 -32.81 -14.68 -18.50
C PRO A 7 -31.57 -14.15 -17.76
N LEU A 8 -31.57 -14.11 -16.42
CA LEU A 8 -30.38 -13.70 -15.65
C LEU A 8 -29.22 -14.69 -15.80
N ILE A 9 -29.53 -15.99 -15.88
CA ILE A 9 -28.54 -17.05 -16.09
C ILE A 9 -27.97 -16.97 -17.51
N ASP A 10 -28.83 -16.76 -18.51
CA ASP A 10 -28.41 -16.70 -19.91
C ASP A 10 -27.63 -15.42 -20.23
N GLU A 11 -27.98 -14.28 -19.63
CA GLU A 11 -27.15 -13.07 -19.69
C GLU A 11 -25.81 -13.25 -18.96
N LEU A 12 -25.77 -13.95 -17.82
CA LEU A 12 -24.51 -14.24 -17.12
C LEU A 12 -23.61 -15.17 -17.95
N ARG A 13 -24.19 -16.16 -18.64
CA ARG A 13 -23.48 -17.01 -19.62
C ARG A 13 -22.89 -16.21 -20.77
N ALA A 14 -23.60 -15.20 -21.29
CA ALA A 14 -23.04 -14.32 -22.31
C ALA A 14 -21.80 -13.55 -21.80
N VAL A 15 -21.81 -13.08 -20.54
CA VAL A 15 -20.62 -12.48 -19.90
C VAL A 15 -19.49 -13.51 -19.72
N ILE A 16 -19.80 -14.77 -19.42
CA ILE A 16 -18.81 -15.86 -19.34
C ILE A 16 -18.13 -16.08 -20.70
N GLU A 17 -18.89 -16.25 -21.78
CA GLU A 17 -18.30 -16.46 -23.12
C GLU A 17 -17.47 -15.25 -23.57
N ASN A 18 -17.92 -14.01 -23.29
CA ASN A 18 -17.11 -12.82 -23.53
C ASN A 18 -15.79 -12.85 -22.74
N SER A 19 -15.81 -13.32 -21.49
CA SER A 19 -14.62 -13.42 -20.64
C SER A 19 -13.62 -14.51 -21.06
N ARG A 20 -14.10 -15.56 -21.74
CA ARG A 20 -13.25 -16.58 -22.37
C ARG A 20 -12.60 -16.06 -23.66
N ASN A 21 -13.30 -15.20 -24.40
CA ASN A 21 -12.82 -14.60 -25.65
C ASN A 21 -11.88 -13.39 -25.44
N GLY A 22 -11.81 -12.81 -24.24
CA GLY A 22 -10.89 -11.73 -23.94
C GLY A 22 -11.10 -11.09 -22.58
N ARG A 23 -10.37 -10.00 -22.33
CA ARG A 23 -10.58 -9.19 -21.12
C ARG A 23 -11.91 -8.44 -21.23
N LEU A 24 -12.80 -8.68 -20.27
CA LEU A 24 -14.06 -7.93 -20.14
C LEU A 24 -13.81 -6.43 -19.98
N SER A 25 -14.72 -5.62 -20.53
CA SER A 25 -14.77 -4.18 -20.25
C SER A 25 -15.31 -3.92 -18.84
N PRO A 26 -14.99 -2.76 -18.20
CA PRO A 26 -15.52 -2.42 -16.87
C PRO A 26 -17.06 -2.43 -16.80
N ALA A 27 -17.74 -2.12 -17.91
CA ALA A 27 -19.20 -2.18 -18.00
C ALA A 27 -19.74 -3.62 -17.98
N GLU A 28 -19.06 -4.57 -18.64
CA GLU A 28 -19.40 -5.99 -18.58
C GLU A 28 -19.06 -6.61 -17.22
N GLU A 29 -17.94 -6.21 -16.61
CA GLU A 29 -17.57 -6.58 -15.25
C GLU A 29 -18.66 -6.14 -14.23
N GLN A 30 -19.12 -4.89 -14.34
CA GLN A 30 -20.22 -4.36 -13.52
C GLN A 30 -21.56 -5.04 -13.82
N LYS A 31 -21.88 -5.30 -15.10
CA LYS A 31 -23.08 -6.05 -15.51
C LYS A 31 -23.08 -7.47 -14.92
N GLY A 32 -21.97 -8.19 -15.04
CA GLY A 32 -21.80 -9.52 -14.46
C GLY A 32 -21.98 -9.52 -12.94
N ALA A 33 -21.43 -8.51 -12.25
CA ALA A 33 -21.58 -8.38 -10.80
C ALA A 33 -23.04 -8.13 -10.40
N ALA A 34 -23.76 -7.26 -11.13
CA ALA A 34 -25.18 -7.00 -10.91
C ALA A 34 -26.07 -8.23 -11.20
N LEU A 35 -25.83 -8.95 -12.30
CA LEU A 35 -26.52 -10.20 -12.60
C LEU A 35 -26.31 -11.25 -11.51
N PHE A 36 -25.06 -11.41 -11.04
CA PHE A 36 -24.75 -12.34 -9.97
C PHE A 36 -25.37 -11.93 -8.63
N ARG A 37 -25.34 -10.63 -8.29
CA ARG A 37 -26.02 -10.07 -7.12
C ARG A 37 -27.51 -10.46 -7.12
N ASP A 38 -28.18 -10.26 -8.24
CA ASP A 38 -29.62 -10.50 -8.35
C ASP A 38 -29.95 -12.01 -8.25
N LEU A 39 -29.08 -12.88 -8.78
CA LEU A 39 -29.14 -14.33 -8.57
C LEU A 39 -28.91 -14.75 -7.11
N VAL A 40 -27.98 -14.10 -6.40
CA VAL A 40 -27.75 -14.32 -4.96
C VAL A 40 -28.92 -13.85 -4.11
N ILE A 41 -29.55 -12.73 -4.47
CA ILE A 41 -30.78 -12.23 -3.82
C ILE A 41 -31.96 -13.17 -4.09
N ALA A 42 -32.09 -13.72 -5.30
CA ALA A 42 -33.10 -14.72 -5.63
C ALA A 42 -32.89 -16.02 -4.81
N GLY A 43 -31.65 -16.53 -4.78
CA GLY A 43 -31.28 -17.76 -4.10
C GLY A 43 -31.89 -19.02 -4.72
N GLY A 44 -31.85 -20.14 -4.01
CA GLY A 44 -32.46 -21.40 -4.44
C GLY A 44 -31.85 -21.99 -5.72
N LYS A 45 -32.67 -22.67 -6.53
CA LYS A 45 -32.22 -23.35 -7.77
C LYS A 45 -31.50 -22.42 -8.76
N PRO A 46 -32.00 -21.21 -9.08
CA PRO A 46 -31.31 -20.31 -10.02
C PRO A 46 -29.88 -19.97 -9.61
N LEU A 47 -29.64 -19.75 -8.31
CA LEU A 47 -28.30 -19.58 -7.78
C LEU A 47 -27.47 -20.84 -8.04
N SER A 48 -27.92 -22.02 -7.60
CA SER A 48 -27.20 -23.28 -7.79
C SER A 48 -26.81 -23.54 -9.25
N SER A 49 -27.73 -23.32 -10.20
CA SER A 49 -27.43 -23.45 -11.63
C SER A 49 -26.44 -22.41 -12.14
N ALA A 50 -26.42 -21.18 -11.60
CA ALA A 50 -25.39 -20.20 -11.93
C ALA A 50 -24.03 -20.54 -11.31
N LEU A 51 -24.01 -21.14 -10.11
CA LEU A 51 -22.78 -21.54 -9.41
C LEU A 51 -21.94 -22.56 -10.19
N GLU A 52 -22.58 -23.43 -10.98
CA GLU A 52 -21.90 -24.42 -11.85
C GLU A 52 -20.93 -23.77 -12.85
N PHE A 53 -21.24 -22.57 -13.33
CA PHE A 53 -20.45 -21.85 -14.34
C PHE A 53 -19.51 -20.79 -13.75
N LEU A 54 -19.51 -20.57 -12.43
CA LEU A 54 -18.65 -19.55 -11.79
C LEU A 54 -17.16 -19.85 -11.87
N GLY A 55 -16.77 -21.10 -12.15
CA GLY A 55 -15.37 -21.44 -12.37
C GLY A 55 -14.74 -20.72 -13.56
N ASP A 56 -15.56 -20.32 -14.53
CA ASP A 56 -15.14 -19.64 -15.76
C ASP A 56 -15.18 -18.11 -15.65
N LEU A 57 -15.85 -17.55 -14.62
CA LEU A 57 -15.86 -16.10 -14.42
C LEU A 57 -14.56 -15.61 -13.75
N PRO A 58 -14.06 -14.41 -14.13
CA PRO A 58 -13.10 -13.69 -13.32
C PRO A 58 -13.59 -13.53 -11.88
N TRP A 59 -12.81 -14.06 -10.92
CA TRP A 59 -13.19 -14.24 -9.51
C TRP A 59 -13.76 -12.99 -8.80
N PHE A 60 -13.42 -11.78 -9.27
CA PHE A 60 -13.90 -10.53 -8.68
C PHE A 60 -15.38 -10.24 -9.00
N ILE A 61 -15.94 -10.77 -10.10
CA ILE A 61 -17.35 -10.61 -10.47
C ILE A 61 -18.28 -11.24 -9.41
N PRO A 62 -18.15 -12.54 -9.06
CA PRO A 62 -18.97 -13.12 -8.02
C PRO A 62 -18.66 -12.58 -6.63
N VAL A 63 -17.45 -12.08 -6.37
CA VAL A 63 -17.14 -11.36 -5.12
C VAL A 63 -17.94 -10.06 -5.03
N ASN A 64 -17.85 -9.17 -6.02
CA ASN A 64 -18.55 -7.89 -6.00
C ASN A 64 -20.07 -8.09 -5.93
N GLY A 65 -20.63 -9.00 -6.73
CA GLY A 65 -22.06 -9.32 -6.68
C GLY A 65 -22.51 -9.91 -5.33
N ALA A 66 -21.71 -10.77 -4.71
CA ALA A 66 -22.01 -11.27 -3.36
C ALA A 66 -21.95 -10.16 -2.29
N MET A 67 -20.98 -9.23 -2.41
CA MET A 67 -20.83 -8.10 -1.49
C MET A 67 -22.00 -7.11 -1.59
N GLU A 68 -22.46 -6.78 -2.80
CA GLU A 68 -23.65 -5.93 -3.01
C GLU A 68 -24.95 -6.61 -2.57
N ALA A 69 -25.03 -7.94 -2.69
CA ALA A 69 -26.21 -8.70 -2.27
C ALA A 69 -26.29 -8.81 -0.74
N TRP A 70 -25.16 -8.90 -0.04
CA TRP A 70 -25.09 -9.30 1.36
C TRP A 70 -26.00 -8.50 2.33
N PRO A 71 -26.10 -7.16 2.25
CA PRO A 71 -26.99 -6.38 3.11
C PRO A 71 -28.47 -6.74 2.91
N GLN A 72 -28.85 -7.22 1.73
CA GLN A 72 -30.22 -7.57 1.34
C GLN A 72 -30.59 -9.03 1.68
N LEU A 73 -29.62 -9.85 2.11
CA LEU A 73 -29.84 -11.26 2.45
C LEU A 73 -30.29 -11.43 3.89
N THR A 74 -31.46 -12.05 4.08
CA THR A 74 -31.90 -12.55 5.38
C THR A 74 -30.99 -13.68 5.89
N PRO A 75 -30.93 -13.95 7.22
CA PRO A 75 -30.12 -15.04 7.76
C PRO A 75 -30.45 -16.44 7.20
N ALA A 76 -31.66 -16.65 6.68
CA ALA A 76 -32.02 -17.86 5.94
C ALA A 76 -31.37 -17.90 4.55
N LYS A 77 -31.42 -16.79 3.80
CA LYS A 77 -30.77 -16.68 2.49
C LYS A 77 -29.24 -16.78 2.58
N ARG A 78 -28.61 -16.14 3.59
CA ARG A 78 -27.15 -16.27 3.84
C ARG A 78 -26.73 -17.73 4.05
N ARG A 79 -27.48 -18.48 4.87
CA ARG A 79 -27.27 -19.93 5.06
C ARG A 79 -27.46 -20.73 3.77
N SER A 80 -28.50 -20.43 2.98
CA SER A 80 -28.72 -21.07 1.69
C SER A 80 -27.61 -20.79 0.68
N PHE A 81 -27.06 -19.56 0.65
CA PHE A 81 -25.94 -19.18 -0.20
C PHE A 81 -24.67 -19.96 0.16
N PHE A 82 -24.34 -20.06 1.46
CA PHE A 82 -23.21 -20.88 1.91
C PHE A 82 -23.40 -22.38 1.64
N ALA A 83 -24.62 -22.91 1.80
CA ALA A 83 -24.92 -24.29 1.44
C ALA A 83 -24.72 -24.55 -0.07
N ALA A 84 -25.12 -23.60 -0.92
CA ALA A 84 -24.95 -23.69 -2.37
C ALA A 84 -23.46 -23.56 -2.80
N LEU A 85 -22.64 -22.80 -2.07
CA LEU A 85 -21.18 -22.72 -2.29
C LEU A 85 -20.41 -23.97 -1.85
N LYS A 86 -20.93 -24.76 -0.89
CA LYS A 86 -20.24 -25.93 -0.33
C LYS A 86 -19.82 -27.01 -1.36
N PRO A 87 -20.67 -27.45 -2.32
CA PRO A 87 -20.28 -28.48 -3.30
C PRO A 87 -19.25 -28.01 -4.34
N LEU A 88 -18.92 -26.72 -4.41
CA LEU A 88 -18.03 -26.19 -5.43
C LEU A 88 -16.55 -26.51 -5.15
N ALA A 89 -16.11 -27.65 -5.67
CA ALA A 89 -14.77 -28.19 -5.46
C ALA A 89 -13.71 -27.73 -6.49
N SER A 90 -14.04 -26.92 -7.51
CA SER A 90 -13.04 -26.47 -8.49
C SER A 90 -12.03 -25.46 -7.90
N GLU A 91 -10.83 -25.38 -8.52
CA GLU A 91 -9.73 -24.49 -8.11
C GLU A 91 -10.20 -23.01 -8.06
N ALA A 92 -10.85 -22.56 -9.13
CA ALA A 92 -11.47 -21.23 -9.22
C ALA A 92 -12.54 -21.01 -8.13
N SER A 93 -13.35 -22.03 -7.82
CA SER A 93 -14.36 -21.94 -6.77
C SER A 93 -13.76 -21.83 -5.36
N ARG A 94 -12.63 -22.51 -5.08
CA ARG A 94 -11.91 -22.35 -3.81
C ARG A 94 -11.36 -20.94 -3.66
N ARG A 95 -10.71 -20.42 -4.70
CA ARG A 95 -10.24 -19.02 -4.75
C ARG A 95 -11.37 -18.02 -4.55
N MET A 96 -12.49 -18.22 -5.23
CA MET A 96 -13.69 -17.40 -5.11
C MET A 96 -14.25 -17.45 -3.67
N ARG A 97 -14.43 -18.63 -3.05
CA ARG A 97 -14.94 -18.75 -1.69
C ARG A 97 -14.08 -17.98 -0.67
N LEU A 98 -12.76 -18.12 -0.74
CA LEU A 98 -11.85 -17.35 0.13
C LEU A 98 -11.88 -15.84 -0.17
N SER A 99 -12.06 -15.44 -1.44
CA SER A 99 -12.14 -14.03 -1.84
C SER A 99 -13.46 -13.38 -1.38
N ILE A 100 -14.57 -14.12 -1.45
CA ILE A 100 -15.87 -13.72 -0.89
C ILE A 100 -15.72 -13.56 0.62
N ALA A 101 -15.13 -14.54 1.32
CA ALA A 101 -14.91 -14.44 2.76
C ALA A 101 -14.08 -13.20 3.15
N ARG A 102 -13.00 -12.92 2.40
CA ARG A 102 -12.18 -11.72 2.58
C ARG A 102 -12.96 -10.42 2.40
N GLY A 103 -13.87 -10.35 1.42
CA GLY A 103 -14.79 -9.22 1.27
C GLY A 103 -15.75 -9.13 2.47
N LEU A 104 -16.43 -10.24 2.78
CA LEU A 104 -17.46 -10.32 3.81
C LEU A 104 -16.96 -9.96 5.20
N HIS A 105 -15.67 -10.13 5.51
CA HIS A 105 -15.10 -9.77 6.81
C HIS A 105 -15.39 -8.32 7.22
N LYS A 106 -15.54 -7.39 6.27
CA LYS A 106 -15.90 -5.99 6.55
C LYS A 106 -17.38 -5.78 6.93
N LEU A 107 -18.27 -6.71 6.58
CA LEU A 107 -19.73 -6.59 6.77
C LEU A 107 -20.28 -7.58 7.80
N ASP A 108 -19.70 -8.77 7.89
CA ASP A 108 -20.15 -9.89 8.72
C ASP A 108 -18.94 -10.82 9.01
N PRO A 109 -18.09 -10.45 10.00
CA PRO A 109 -16.88 -11.22 10.34
C PRO A 109 -17.18 -12.70 10.67
N ALA A 110 -18.28 -12.96 11.39
CA ALA A 110 -18.66 -14.30 11.79
C ALA A 110 -19.02 -15.19 10.59
N SER A 111 -19.67 -14.65 9.56
CA SER A 111 -19.96 -15.37 8.32
C SER A 111 -18.71 -15.54 7.44
N ALA A 112 -17.82 -14.55 7.42
CA ALA A 112 -16.52 -14.66 6.74
C ALA A 112 -15.67 -15.80 7.31
N LEU A 113 -15.49 -15.86 8.63
CA LEU A 113 -14.73 -16.93 9.30
C LEU A 113 -15.32 -18.32 9.01
N LYS A 114 -16.64 -18.46 9.08
CA LYS A 114 -17.34 -19.72 8.72
C LYS A 114 -17.08 -20.14 7.28
N LEU A 115 -17.03 -19.20 6.34
CA LEU A 115 -16.74 -19.49 4.93
C LEU A 115 -15.27 -19.86 4.71
N ILE A 116 -14.32 -19.27 5.43
CA ILE A 116 -12.91 -19.70 5.44
C ILE A 116 -12.80 -21.15 5.94
N VAL A 117 -13.35 -21.44 7.12
CA VAL A 117 -13.34 -22.79 7.71
C VAL A 117 -13.96 -23.82 6.76
N ALA A 118 -15.13 -23.53 6.18
CA ALA A 118 -15.80 -24.41 5.23
C ALA A 118 -15.02 -24.61 3.91
N ALA A 119 -14.27 -23.60 3.45
CA ALA A 119 -13.37 -23.74 2.32
C ALA A 119 -12.21 -24.68 2.65
N LEU A 120 -11.53 -24.46 3.79
CA LEU A 120 -10.41 -25.28 4.26
C LEU A 120 -10.78 -26.74 4.51
N GLN A 121 -11.91 -26.98 5.17
CA GLN A 121 -12.43 -28.34 5.39
C GLN A 121 -12.73 -29.09 4.08
N SER A 122 -12.98 -28.38 2.98
CA SER A 122 -13.22 -28.99 1.66
C SER A 122 -11.96 -29.19 0.81
N SER A 123 -10.81 -28.68 1.23
CA SER A 123 -9.54 -28.74 0.49
C SER A 123 -8.39 -29.42 1.24
N ARG A 124 -8.48 -29.54 2.57
CA ARG A 124 -7.46 -30.17 3.40
C ARG A 124 -7.62 -31.69 3.39
N THR A 125 -6.52 -32.38 3.15
CA THR A 125 -6.37 -33.84 3.29
C THR A 125 -5.62 -34.15 4.59
N GLU A 126 -5.50 -35.44 4.94
CA GLU A 126 -4.66 -35.89 6.07
C GLU A 126 -3.18 -35.46 5.90
N ALA A 127 -2.70 -35.37 4.66
CA ALA A 127 -1.35 -34.89 4.33
C ALA A 127 -1.20 -33.36 4.34
N GLY A 128 -2.27 -32.60 4.59
CA GLY A 128 -2.29 -31.14 4.51
C GLY A 128 -3.02 -30.59 3.28
N LEU A 129 -2.67 -29.37 2.86
CA LEU A 129 -3.18 -28.75 1.64
C LEU A 129 -2.31 -29.10 0.43
N ASP A 130 -2.95 -29.36 -0.70
CA ASP A 130 -2.31 -29.46 -2.02
C ASP A 130 -1.51 -28.16 -2.34
N PRO A 131 -0.35 -28.23 -3.04
CA PRO A 131 0.44 -27.06 -3.40
C PRO A 131 -0.35 -25.94 -4.11
N LYS A 132 -1.35 -26.28 -4.94
CA LYS A 132 -2.22 -25.28 -5.57
C LYS A 132 -3.10 -24.57 -4.55
N ASP A 133 -3.62 -25.30 -3.57
CA ASP A 133 -4.49 -24.74 -2.54
C ASP A 133 -3.70 -23.92 -1.52
N ARG A 134 -2.46 -24.32 -1.22
CA ARG A 134 -1.49 -23.46 -0.51
C ARG A 134 -1.27 -22.15 -1.25
N GLN A 135 -1.07 -22.19 -2.57
CA GLN A 135 -0.86 -21.01 -3.40
C GLN A 135 -2.11 -20.11 -3.49
N ILE A 136 -3.31 -20.68 -3.55
CA ILE A 136 -4.58 -19.93 -3.52
C ILE A 136 -4.74 -19.24 -2.18
N PHE A 137 -4.62 -19.98 -1.06
CA PHE A 137 -4.71 -19.43 0.28
C PHE A 137 -3.69 -18.30 0.49
N TYR A 138 -2.43 -18.54 0.13
CA TYR A 138 -1.39 -17.53 0.13
C TYR A 138 -1.80 -16.30 -0.69
N SER A 139 -2.22 -16.46 -1.94
CA SER A 139 -2.57 -15.33 -2.81
C SER A 139 -3.75 -14.48 -2.32
N VAL A 140 -4.73 -15.08 -1.63
CA VAL A 140 -5.96 -14.41 -1.18
C VAL A 140 -5.82 -13.83 0.23
N LEU A 141 -5.19 -14.55 1.16
CA LEU A 141 -5.21 -14.25 2.60
C LEU A 141 -3.86 -13.80 3.18
N ILE A 142 -2.74 -14.12 2.52
CA ILE A 142 -1.40 -13.65 2.92
C ILE A 142 -0.93 -12.54 1.97
N GLY A 143 -0.73 -12.85 0.69
CA GLY A 143 -0.15 -11.92 -0.28
C GLY A 143 1.33 -11.65 -0.01
N LYS A 144 1.92 -10.71 -0.77
CA LYS A 144 3.38 -10.50 -0.75
C LYS A 144 3.92 -9.66 0.41
N ASN A 145 3.13 -8.71 0.93
CA ASN A 145 3.64 -7.64 1.78
C ASN A 145 3.05 -7.69 3.20
N LYS A 146 1.76 -7.34 3.33
CA LYS A 146 1.04 -7.29 4.62
C LYS A 146 -0.01 -8.40 4.65
N PRO A 147 0.19 -9.48 5.43
CA PRO A 147 -0.76 -10.59 5.51
C PRO A 147 -2.15 -10.12 5.92
N TRP A 148 -3.12 -10.28 5.02
CA TRP A 148 -4.50 -9.82 5.27
C TRP A 148 -5.13 -10.57 6.44
N LEU A 149 -4.79 -11.85 6.61
CA LEU A 149 -5.28 -12.71 7.69
C LEU A 149 -5.00 -12.20 9.11
N LEU A 150 -4.05 -11.26 9.29
CA LEU A 150 -3.76 -10.65 10.60
C LEU A 150 -4.95 -9.84 11.13
N GLN A 151 -5.91 -9.50 10.27
CA GLN A 151 -7.15 -8.79 10.61
C GLN A 151 -8.22 -9.74 11.16
N LEU A 152 -8.03 -11.06 11.06
CA LEU A 152 -9.00 -12.06 11.52
C LEU A 152 -8.84 -12.29 13.03
N ASP A 153 -9.93 -12.10 13.78
CA ASP A 153 -10.06 -12.63 15.14
C ASP A 153 -10.61 -14.07 15.07
N LEU A 154 -9.82 -15.05 15.50
CA LEU A 154 -10.26 -16.45 15.54
C LEU A 154 -10.97 -16.84 16.84
N LYS A 155 -11.02 -15.98 17.87
CA LYS A 155 -11.73 -16.25 19.14
C LYS A 155 -13.21 -16.66 18.99
N PRO A 156 -13.98 -16.17 18.00
CA PRO A 156 -15.38 -16.59 17.81
C PRO A 156 -15.54 -17.99 17.20
N LEU A 157 -14.46 -18.64 16.75
CA LEU A 157 -14.49 -20.01 16.22
C LEU A 157 -14.35 -21.04 17.35
N LYS A 158 -14.75 -22.28 17.08
CA LYS A 158 -14.41 -23.39 18.00
C LYS A 158 -12.88 -23.59 18.02
N PRO A 159 -12.29 -24.11 19.11
CA PRO A 159 -10.84 -24.34 19.19
C PRO A 159 -10.26 -25.10 17.99
N ALA A 160 -10.87 -26.22 17.60
CA ALA A 160 -10.44 -27.00 16.43
C ALA A 160 -10.62 -26.28 15.07
N GLU A 161 -11.57 -25.35 14.97
CA GLU A 161 -11.80 -24.53 13.77
C GLU A 161 -10.77 -23.38 13.70
N ALA A 162 -10.42 -22.77 14.83
CA ALA A 162 -9.35 -21.78 14.94
C ALA A 162 -7.97 -22.41 14.68
N GLU A 163 -7.71 -23.58 15.27
CA GLU A 163 -6.50 -24.38 15.05
C GLU A 163 -6.33 -24.72 13.56
N LEU A 164 -7.38 -25.22 12.89
CA LEU A 164 -7.36 -25.51 11.45
C LEU A 164 -6.96 -24.30 10.59
N VAL A 165 -7.47 -23.10 10.92
CA VAL A 165 -7.13 -21.86 10.20
C VAL A 165 -5.69 -21.44 10.49
N ALA A 166 -5.26 -21.50 11.76
CA ALA A 166 -3.92 -21.16 12.19
C ALA A 166 -2.85 -22.10 11.59
N LEU A 167 -3.08 -23.42 11.63
CA LEU A 167 -2.20 -24.43 11.03
C LEU A 167 -2.04 -24.22 9.53
N THR A 168 -3.17 -24.03 8.83
CA THR A 168 -3.15 -23.77 7.39
C THR A 168 -2.43 -22.46 7.06
N ALA A 169 -2.57 -21.43 7.89
CA ALA A 169 -1.84 -20.17 7.70
C ALA A 169 -0.33 -20.35 7.84
N ILE A 170 0.14 -21.11 8.84
CA ILE A 170 1.56 -21.45 9.00
C ILE A 170 2.06 -22.29 7.82
N GLU A 171 1.29 -23.28 7.38
CA GLU A 171 1.61 -24.13 6.21
C GLU A 171 1.76 -23.32 4.91
N CYS A 172 0.89 -22.33 4.71
CA CYS A 172 0.95 -21.44 3.54
C CYS A 172 2.02 -20.34 3.68
N ALA A 173 2.49 -20.04 4.89
CA ALA A 173 3.55 -19.05 5.14
C ALA A 173 4.96 -19.52 4.74
N ILE A 174 5.16 -20.83 4.52
CA ILE A 174 6.47 -21.41 4.15
C ILE A 174 6.98 -20.87 2.80
N GLY A 175 6.08 -20.46 1.90
CA GLY A 175 6.42 -19.79 0.63
C GLY A 175 6.50 -18.26 0.70
N ALA A 176 6.23 -17.65 1.85
CA ALA A 176 6.20 -16.19 1.99
C ALA A 176 7.60 -15.59 2.19
N ASN A 177 7.71 -14.26 2.06
CA ASN A 177 8.93 -13.57 2.47
C ASN A 177 9.09 -13.61 4.01
N PRO A 178 10.33 -13.45 4.54
CA PRO A 178 10.57 -13.56 5.98
C PRO A 178 9.69 -12.66 6.87
N PRO A 179 9.44 -11.38 6.54
CA PRO A 179 8.57 -10.51 7.33
C PRO A 179 7.13 -11.03 7.40
N ALA A 180 6.53 -11.40 6.25
CA ALA A 180 5.15 -11.89 6.20
C ALA A 180 5.02 -13.23 6.94
N ALA A 181 5.94 -14.16 6.73
CA ALA A 181 5.94 -15.44 7.40
C ALA A 181 6.07 -15.32 8.93
N ALA A 182 7.01 -14.48 9.41
CA ALA A 182 7.16 -14.22 10.84
C ALA A 182 5.89 -13.64 11.46
N ALA A 183 5.25 -12.67 10.78
CA ALA A 183 3.99 -12.08 11.24
C ALA A 183 2.83 -13.09 11.28
N VAL A 184 2.70 -13.96 10.26
CA VAL A 184 1.68 -15.03 10.25
C VAL A 184 1.92 -16.03 11.38
N ILE A 185 3.16 -16.44 11.63
CA ILE A 185 3.52 -17.36 12.72
C ILE A 185 3.19 -16.74 14.09
N GLN A 186 3.54 -15.47 14.32
CA GLN A 186 3.24 -14.77 15.57
C GLN A 186 1.73 -14.60 15.81
N TRP A 187 0.96 -14.32 14.75
CA TRP A 187 -0.52 -14.25 14.84
C TRP A 187 -1.17 -15.62 15.09
N ALA A 188 -0.62 -16.71 14.53
CA ALA A 188 -1.15 -18.06 14.70
C ALA A 188 -0.89 -18.64 16.10
N LYS A 189 0.17 -18.19 16.78
CA LYS A 189 0.66 -18.70 18.08
C LYS A 189 -0.43 -18.94 19.17
N PRO A 190 -1.44 -18.08 19.38
CA PRO A 190 -2.45 -18.30 20.42
C PRO A 190 -3.40 -19.47 20.12
N PHE A 191 -3.48 -19.91 18.86
CA PHE A 191 -4.42 -20.91 18.38
C PHE A 191 -3.71 -22.20 17.92
N GLN A 192 -2.47 -22.09 17.44
CA GLN A 192 -1.58 -23.20 17.16
C GLN A 192 -0.20 -22.93 17.79
N PRO A 193 0.09 -23.49 18.98
CA PRO A 193 1.43 -23.49 19.53
C PRO A 193 2.42 -24.16 18.57
N LEU A 194 3.61 -23.58 18.38
CA LEU A 194 4.60 -24.13 17.45
C LEU A 194 5.02 -25.56 17.81
N GLN A 195 4.95 -25.92 19.08
CA GLN A 195 5.25 -27.25 19.63
C GLN A 195 4.30 -28.37 19.16
N THR A 196 3.05 -28.07 18.80
CA THR A 196 2.05 -29.07 18.39
C THR A 196 1.95 -29.25 16.87
N ILE A 197 2.82 -28.58 16.11
CA ILE A 197 2.82 -28.64 14.65
C ILE A 197 3.29 -30.02 14.16
N PRO A 198 2.67 -30.63 13.13
CA PRO A 198 3.13 -31.90 12.54
C PRO A 198 4.60 -31.88 12.12
N GLU A 199 5.31 -32.98 12.36
CA GLU A 199 6.76 -33.06 12.12
C GLU A 199 7.16 -32.73 10.68
N SER A 200 6.38 -33.18 9.69
CA SER A 200 6.58 -32.85 8.27
C SER A 200 6.63 -31.34 8.03
N LEU A 201 5.75 -30.58 8.69
CA LEU A 201 5.71 -29.13 8.60
C LEU A 201 6.86 -28.47 9.38
N GLN A 202 7.28 -29.05 10.52
CA GLN A 202 8.49 -28.61 11.21
C GLN A 202 9.73 -28.75 10.31
N GLN A 203 9.85 -29.85 9.55
CA GLN A 203 10.95 -30.05 8.60
C GLN A 203 10.90 -29.08 7.41
N GLU A 204 9.72 -28.71 6.89
CA GLU A 204 9.58 -27.68 5.86
C GLU A 204 9.93 -26.28 6.41
N LEU A 205 9.41 -25.91 7.59
CA LEU A 205 9.75 -24.68 8.29
C LEU A 205 11.26 -24.59 8.54
N ALA A 206 11.90 -25.67 8.99
CA ALA A 206 13.35 -25.74 9.18
C ALA A 206 14.15 -25.42 7.90
N LYS A 207 13.78 -26.03 6.77
CA LYS A 207 14.42 -25.80 5.46
C LYS A 207 14.27 -24.35 5.00
N MET A 208 13.11 -23.75 5.29
CA MET A 208 12.79 -22.36 4.99
C MET A 208 13.58 -21.39 5.90
N LEU A 209 13.58 -21.60 7.22
CA LEU A 209 14.28 -20.78 8.21
C LEU A 209 15.80 -20.78 8.02
N LYS A 210 16.39 -21.88 7.54
CA LYS A 210 17.82 -21.92 7.18
C LYS A 210 18.21 -20.85 6.17
N LYS A 211 17.29 -20.45 5.26
CA LYS A 211 17.49 -19.42 4.22
C LYS A 211 17.25 -17.99 4.72
N TRP A 212 16.70 -17.80 5.92
CA TRP A 212 16.44 -16.46 6.47
C TRP A 212 17.72 -15.79 7.00
N SER A 213 17.68 -14.45 7.03
CA SER A 213 18.70 -13.65 7.69
C SER A 213 18.67 -13.83 9.21
N SER A 214 19.82 -13.62 9.84
CA SER A 214 19.99 -13.75 11.29
C SER A 214 19.00 -12.91 12.12
N ARG A 215 18.55 -11.76 11.59
CA ARG A 215 17.51 -10.91 12.22
C ARG A 215 16.19 -11.67 12.43
N TRP A 216 15.63 -12.23 11.36
CA TRP A 216 14.35 -12.94 11.43
C TRP A 216 14.48 -14.28 12.15
N GLN A 217 15.65 -14.92 12.05
CA GLN A 217 15.99 -16.10 12.85
C GLN A 217 16.01 -15.79 14.36
N LYS A 218 16.62 -14.67 14.79
CA LYS A 218 16.61 -14.22 16.19
C LYS A 218 15.22 -13.88 16.69
N GLN A 219 14.40 -13.21 15.88
CA GLN A 219 13.00 -12.89 16.25
C GLN A 219 12.20 -14.16 16.49
N LEU A 220 12.33 -15.19 15.65
CA LEU A 220 11.63 -16.46 15.87
C LEU A 220 12.25 -17.30 17.00
N ALA A 221 13.56 -17.19 17.25
CA ALA A 221 14.23 -17.86 18.37
C ALA A 221 13.80 -17.35 19.77
N GLN A 222 13.10 -16.21 19.86
CA GLN A 222 12.45 -15.74 21.09
C GLN A 222 11.15 -16.49 21.40
N GLU A 223 10.64 -17.30 20.46
CA GLU A 223 9.42 -18.08 20.62
C GLU A 223 9.70 -19.49 21.16
N ASN A 224 8.70 -20.09 21.82
CA ASN A 224 8.75 -21.48 22.30
C ASN A 224 8.68 -22.47 21.13
N LEU A 225 9.83 -22.71 20.49
CA LEU A 225 9.98 -23.59 19.33
C LEU A 225 10.06 -25.08 19.72
N PRO A 226 9.63 -26.00 18.83
CA PRO A 226 10.01 -27.41 18.89
C PRO A 226 11.54 -27.59 18.96
N PRO A 227 12.05 -28.64 19.63
CA PRO A 227 13.49 -28.90 19.73
C PRO A 227 14.16 -28.99 18.35
N ALA A 228 13.53 -29.67 17.38
CA ALA A 228 14.01 -29.78 16.00
C ALA A 228 14.19 -28.43 15.28
N LEU A 229 13.40 -27.40 15.63
CA LEU A 229 13.58 -26.03 15.13
C LEU A 229 14.63 -25.26 15.96
N GLY A 230 14.65 -25.46 17.27
CA GLY A 230 15.61 -24.84 18.19
C GLY A 230 17.07 -25.18 17.85
N GLU A 231 17.38 -26.48 17.69
CA GLU A 231 18.72 -26.96 17.34
C GLU A 231 19.25 -26.34 16.05
N ILE A 232 18.39 -26.21 15.03
CA ILE A 232 18.75 -25.66 13.71
C ILE A 232 19.08 -24.16 13.79
N LEU A 233 18.41 -23.41 14.65
CA LEU A 233 18.72 -22.00 14.89
C LEU A 233 20.01 -21.87 15.73
N GLN A 234 20.15 -22.66 16.81
CA GLN A 234 21.32 -22.63 17.69
C GLN A 234 22.62 -23.00 16.95
N ALA A 235 22.62 -24.07 16.15
CA ALA A 235 23.79 -24.50 15.38
C ALA A 235 24.33 -23.41 14.45
N LYS A 236 23.45 -22.56 13.89
CA LYS A 236 23.85 -21.45 13.02
C LYS A 236 24.45 -20.29 13.82
N PHE A 237 23.92 -19.98 15.01
CA PHE A 237 24.48 -18.94 15.87
C PHE A 237 25.85 -19.31 16.44
N VAL A 238 26.07 -20.56 16.85
CA VAL A 238 27.38 -21.04 17.33
C VAL A 238 28.43 -20.93 16.21
N LYS A 239 28.10 -21.36 14.98
CA LYS A 239 29.04 -21.27 13.85
C LYS A 239 29.42 -19.83 13.51
N SER A 240 28.45 -18.91 13.47
CA SER A 240 28.75 -17.48 13.24
C SER A 240 29.49 -16.80 14.39
N GLY A 241 29.43 -17.33 15.62
CA GLY A 241 30.27 -16.87 16.73
C GLY A 241 31.72 -17.32 16.60
N ALA A 242 31.94 -18.57 16.17
CA ALA A 242 33.28 -19.14 15.98
C ALA A 242 34.06 -18.45 14.84
N GLU A 243 33.42 -18.19 13.69
CA GLU A 243 34.07 -17.52 12.54
C GLU A 243 34.50 -16.06 12.84
N LEU A 244 33.94 -15.42 13.87
CA LEU A 244 34.38 -14.10 14.36
C LEU A 244 35.51 -14.19 15.39
N ALA A 245 35.61 -15.28 16.15
CA ALA A 245 36.64 -15.48 17.17
C ALA A 245 38.01 -15.92 16.58
N ASP A 246 38.02 -16.57 15.42
CA ASP A 246 39.23 -17.13 14.80
C ASP A 246 40.01 -16.12 13.92
N SER A 247 39.66 -14.84 13.99
CA SER A 247 40.30 -13.75 13.22
C SER A 247 41.33 -12.93 14.01
N THR A 248 41.60 -13.30 15.27
CA THR A 248 42.67 -12.73 16.10
C THR A 248 43.76 -13.76 16.37
N SER A 249 44.76 -13.84 15.48
CA SER A 249 46.06 -14.46 15.75
C SER A 249 47.17 -13.39 15.81
N PRO A 250 48.26 -13.61 16.58
CA PRO A 250 49.09 -12.51 17.07
C PRO A 250 50.20 -12.09 16.11
N GLU A 251 50.49 -10.80 16.13
CA GLU A 251 51.61 -10.15 15.47
C GLU A 251 52.95 -10.66 16.01
N ALA A 252 53.83 -11.16 15.14
CA ALA A 252 55.19 -11.59 15.48
C ALA A 252 56.21 -10.98 14.50
N ALA A 253 57.16 -10.22 15.03
CA ALA A 253 58.01 -9.31 14.27
C ALA A 253 59.16 -9.99 13.50
N ARG A 254 59.56 -9.38 12.36
CA ARG A 254 60.95 -9.37 11.88
C ARG A 254 61.25 -8.11 11.01
N PRO A 255 62.49 -7.58 10.99
CA PRO A 255 62.83 -6.30 10.38
C PRO A 255 63.57 -6.50 9.01
N PRO A 256 64.36 -5.56 8.43
CA PRO A 256 64.04 -4.97 7.12
C PRO A 256 65.13 -5.25 6.04
N THR A 257 65.15 -4.43 4.97
CA THR A 257 66.05 -4.43 3.78
C THR A 257 65.84 -5.60 2.80
N GLY A 258 65.74 -5.41 1.47
CA GLY A 258 65.67 -4.18 0.66
C GLY A 258 65.76 -4.49 -0.86
N GLN A 259 65.62 -3.45 -1.70
CA GLN A 259 65.78 -3.39 -3.18
C GLN A 259 64.56 -3.66 -4.10
N GLU A 260 64.14 -2.56 -4.74
CA GLU A 260 63.43 -2.36 -6.02
C GLU A 260 64.21 -2.91 -7.25
N PRO A 261 63.79 -2.73 -8.54
CA PRO A 261 62.61 -2.04 -9.13
C PRO A 261 61.76 -2.97 -10.06
N VAL A 262 60.76 -2.61 -10.90
CA VAL A 262 60.62 -1.57 -11.95
C VAL A 262 59.15 -1.53 -12.49
N GLN A 263 58.61 -0.33 -12.84
CA GLN A 263 57.44 -0.04 -13.75
C GLN A 263 56.03 -0.60 -13.40
N HIS A 264 54.90 0.00 -13.81
CA HIS A 264 54.60 1.26 -14.52
C HIS A 264 53.19 1.76 -14.13
N SER A 265 52.96 3.08 -14.09
CA SER A 265 51.63 3.70 -13.88
C SER A 265 51.05 4.22 -15.21
N GLN A 266 49.73 4.26 -15.35
CA GLN A 266 48.99 5.39 -15.96
C GLN A 266 47.45 5.25 -15.87
N GLU A 267 46.81 6.14 -15.11
CA GLU A 267 45.46 6.62 -15.39
C GLU A 267 45.53 7.81 -16.38
N PRO A 268 44.50 8.03 -17.21
CA PRO A 268 44.30 9.32 -17.87
C PRO A 268 42.99 10.01 -17.44
N ASN A 269 43.14 11.06 -16.65
CA ASN A 269 42.10 12.05 -16.36
C ASN A 269 41.94 13.02 -17.56
N ARG A 270 40.72 13.34 -18.01
CA ARG A 270 40.48 14.42 -19.00
C ARG A 270 39.16 15.18 -18.79
N HIS A 271 39.29 16.49 -18.66
CA HIS A 271 38.33 17.54 -19.04
C HIS A 271 38.96 18.34 -20.22
N PRO A 272 38.38 19.47 -20.66
CA PRO A 272 37.10 19.68 -21.36
C PRO A 272 37.38 20.09 -22.84
N PRO A 273 36.49 20.81 -23.56
CA PRO A 273 36.68 22.27 -23.63
C PRO A 273 35.41 23.13 -23.83
N HIS A 274 35.62 24.45 -23.88
CA HIS A 274 34.63 25.53 -23.89
C HIS A 274 34.73 26.31 -25.23
N HIS A 275 33.64 26.52 -25.98
CA HIS A 275 33.49 27.57 -27.03
C HIS A 275 32.00 27.93 -27.13
N GLN A 276 31.57 29.18 -26.87
CA GLN A 276 31.60 30.38 -27.72
C GLN A 276 30.67 30.40 -28.95
N ARG A 277 29.48 31.00 -28.72
CA ARG A 277 28.93 32.15 -29.47
C ARG A 277 28.86 32.09 -31.01
N THR A 278 27.63 31.96 -31.54
CA THR A 278 27.14 32.75 -32.68
C THR A 278 25.61 32.80 -32.65
N GLY A 279 25.03 33.92 -33.08
CA GLY A 279 23.65 33.99 -33.54
C GLY A 279 23.61 34.73 -34.88
N PRO A 280 22.54 34.58 -35.67
CA PRO A 280 22.20 35.58 -36.68
C PRO A 280 20.79 36.15 -36.51
N GLN A 281 20.55 37.27 -37.20
CA GLN A 281 19.35 38.10 -37.10
C GLN A 281 18.28 37.79 -38.16
N ALA A 282 17.07 38.28 -37.90
CA ALA A 282 16.12 38.90 -38.83
C ALA A 282 15.52 38.13 -40.02
N THR A 283 14.19 38.02 -40.00
CA THR A 283 13.22 38.53 -41.01
C THR A 283 11.81 38.27 -40.43
N ALA A 284 10.89 39.21 -40.18
CA ALA A 284 10.34 40.33 -40.96
C ALA A 284 9.19 39.94 -41.92
N GLN A 285 7.95 39.92 -41.39
CA GLN A 285 6.61 40.03 -42.02
C GLN A 285 5.62 40.02 -40.82
N SER A 286 4.86 41.05 -40.42
CA SER A 286 4.15 42.18 -41.07
C SER A 286 2.77 41.81 -41.65
N GLU A 287 1.79 42.68 -41.37
CA GLU A 287 0.39 42.68 -41.87
C GLU A 287 -0.56 41.61 -41.28
N ASN A 288 -1.82 41.85 -40.85
CA ASN A 288 -2.72 43.02 -40.72
C ASN A 288 -3.49 42.88 -39.38
N ARG A 289 -3.92 43.88 -38.58
CA ARG A 289 -4.46 45.26 -38.75
C ARG A 289 -6.00 45.33 -38.94
N HIS A 290 -6.64 46.09 -38.03
CA HIS A 290 -8.07 46.46 -37.91
C HIS A 290 -9.02 45.40 -37.30
N GLU A 291 -10.22 45.67 -36.74
CA GLU A 291 -10.83 46.74 -35.88
C GLU A 291 -12.16 46.12 -35.32
N ARG A 292 -12.94 46.65 -34.34
CA ARG A 292 -12.97 47.95 -33.66
C ARG A 292 -13.52 47.86 -32.21
N SER A 293 -13.09 48.82 -31.39
CA SER A 293 -13.72 49.44 -30.21
C SER A 293 -15.21 49.18 -29.89
N HIS A 294 -15.52 48.97 -28.60
CA HIS A 294 -16.40 49.92 -27.88
C HIS A 294 -16.11 50.01 -26.38
N ARG A 295 -16.08 51.24 -25.84
CA ARG A 295 -15.99 51.55 -24.40
C ARG A 295 -17.39 51.70 -23.81
N GLN A 296 -17.54 51.39 -22.52
CA GLN A 296 -18.27 52.26 -21.60
C GLN A 296 -17.68 52.19 -20.18
N ARG A 297 -17.86 53.25 -19.39
CA ARG A 297 -17.03 53.59 -18.22
C ARG A 297 -17.86 54.34 -17.17
N SER A 298 -17.89 53.82 -15.94
CA SER A 298 -18.20 54.51 -14.68
C SER A 298 -17.61 53.63 -13.56
N GLU A 299 -16.64 54.10 -12.76
CA GLU A 299 -16.81 54.94 -11.55
C GLU A 299 -17.67 54.27 -10.46
N LYS A 300 -17.27 54.15 -9.17
CA LYS A 300 -16.07 54.57 -8.39
C LYS A 300 -15.91 53.61 -7.17
N SER A 301 -14.72 53.58 -6.57
CA SER A 301 -14.30 52.76 -5.40
C SER A 301 -14.90 53.28 -4.05
N PRO A 302 -14.57 52.76 -2.84
CA PRO A 302 -13.68 51.64 -2.48
C PRO A 302 -14.22 50.66 -1.40
N LEU A 303 -13.48 49.57 -1.12
CA LEU A 303 -13.25 49.04 0.24
C LEU A 303 -12.14 47.96 0.21
N GLN A 304 -11.32 47.92 1.26
CA GLN A 304 -10.09 47.11 1.33
C GLN A 304 -10.39 45.66 1.75
N ALA A 305 -10.05 44.68 0.90
CA ALA A 305 -9.85 43.30 1.29
C ALA A 305 -9.01 42.56 0.23
N GLN A 306 -8.37 41.44 0.63
CA GLN A 306 -7.63 40.50 -0.25
C GLN A 306 -6.31 41.00 -0.84
N LYS A 307 -5.24 41.03 -0.03
CA LYS A 307 -3.84 41.09 -0.50
C LYS A 307 -3.07 39.76 -0.31
N THR A 308 -3.78 38.63 -0.30
CA THR A 308 -3.24 37.27 -0.10
C THR A 308 -3.79 36.23 -1.09
N ARG A 309 -4.43 36.68 -2.18
CA ARG A 309 -4.93 35.80 -3.26
C ARG A 309 -4.13 35.69 -4.57
N PRO A 310 -3.07 36.47 -4.87
CA PRO A 310 -2.36 36.28 -6.15
C PRO A 310 -1.61 34.95 -6.19
N GLU A 311 -0.93 34.56 -5.10
CA GLU A 311 -0.05 33.37 -5.08
C GLU A 311 -0.75 32.06 -5.48
N LEU A 312 -2.01 31.84 -5.08
CA LEU A 312 -2.74 30.61 -5.47
C LEU A 312 -3.11 30.63 -6.95
N ALA A 313 -3.49 31.79 -7.50
CA ALA A 313 -3.83 31.93 -8.92
C ALA A 313 -2.58 31.81 -9.81
N ASP A 314 -1.45 32.33 -9.34
CA ASP A 314 -0.16 32.23 -10.01
C ASP A 314 0.43 30.81 -9.91
N LEU A 315 0.29 30.12 -8.77
CA LEU A 315 0.60 28.69 -8.63
C LEU A 315 -0.27 27.82 -9.56
N LEU A 316 -1.57 28.09 -9.66
CA LEU A 316 -2.44 27.36 -10.57
C LEU A 316 -2.05 27.58 -12.04
N LYS A 317 -1.68 28.80 -12.43
CA LYS A 317 -1.10 29.08 -13.76
C LYS A 317 0.24 28.38 -13.98
N GLN A 318 1.10 28.32 -12.96
CA GLN A 318 2.40 27.65 -13.05
C GLN A 318 2.23 26.13 -13.22
N ILE A 319 1.32 25.51 -12.48
CA ILE A 319 0.95 24.09 -12.62
C ILE A 319 0.32 23.83 -13.99
N GLN A 320 -0.52 24.74 -14.49
CA GLN A 320 -1.15 24.62 -15.80
C GLN A 320 -0.11 24.76 -16.93
N GLY A 321 0.85 25.68 -16.80
CA GLY A 321 2.00 25.80 -17.70
C GLY A 321 2.88 24.55 -17.71
N GLN A 322 3.24 24.01 -16.53
CA GLN A 322 3.97 22.75 -16.42
C GLN A 322 3.20 21.56 -17.02
N PHE A 323 1.86 21.55 -16.92
CA PHE A 323 1.04 20.51 -17.52
C PHE A 323 1.02 20.59 -19.05
N ASP A 324 0.93 21.80 -19.61
CA ASP A 324 0.98 22.02 -21.06
C ASP A 324 2.39 21.79 -21.63
N GLU A 325 3.45 22.10 -20.86
CA GLU A 325 4.85 21.76 -21.16
C GLU A 325 5.07 20.25 -21.18
N LEU A 326 4.70 19.52 -20.11
CA LEU A 326 4.73 18.05 -20.06
C LEU A 326 3.89 17.40 -21.16
N ARG A 327 2.77 18.03 -21.56
CA ARG A 327 1.94 17.57 -22.67
C ARG A 327 2.62 17.79 -24.02
N GLY A 328 3.35 18.90 -24.17
CA GLY A 328 4.23 19.17 -25.30
C GLY A 328 5.35 18.13 -25.39
N GLU A 329 6.04 17.86 -24.29
CA GLU A 329 7.09 16.83 -24.17
C GLU A 329 6.55 15.43 -24.47
N LEU A 330 5.36 15.07 -23.98
CA LEU A 330 4.72 13.80 -24.33
C LEU A 330 4.36 13.70 -25.81
N GLN A 331 3.99 14.80 -26.47
CA GLN A 331 3.73 14.82 -27.92
C GLN A 331 5.03 14.76 -28.73
N THR A 332 6.10 15.47 -28.33
CA THR A 332 7.40 15.36 -29.00
C THR A 332 8.01 13.98 -28.81
N ALA A 333 7.98 13.42 -27.60
CA ALA A 333 8.41 12.04 -27.33
C ALA A 333 7.58 11.03 -28.13
N ARG A 334 6.25 11.17 -28.21
CA ARG A 334 5.38 10.31 -29.03
C ARG A 334 5.69 10.42 -30.52
N ASN A 335 6.02 11.62 -31.02
CA ASN A 335 6.42 11.83 -32.41
C ASN A 335 7.83 11.28 -32.70
N GLN A 336 8.78 11.40 -31.77
CA GLN A 336 10.10 10.77 -31.85
C GLN A 336 9.98 9.24 -31.87
N LEU A 337 9.14 8.66 -31.01
CA LEU A 337 8.88 7.20 -30.97
C LEU A 337 8.22 6.71 -32.27
N ARG A 338 7.38 7.53 -32.90
CA ARG A 338 6.77 7.28 -34.22
C ARG A 338 7.77 7.41 -35.37
N GLN A 339 8.72 8.33 -35.29
CA GLN A 339 9.84 8.44 -36.25
C GLN A 339 10.83 7.28 -36.10
N ALA A 340 11.12 6.84 -34.88
CA ALA A 340 11.96 5.68 -34.59
C ALA A 340 11.35 4.33 -35.05
N HIS A 341 10.04 4.29 -35.33
CA HIS A 341 9.34 3.13 -35.88
C HIS A 341 9.21 3.14 -37.42
N LEU A 342 9.85 4.08 -38.13
CA LEU A 342 10.04 3.94 -39.58
C LEU A 342 11.05 2.81 -39.86
N PRO A 343 10.73 1.85 -40.76
CA PRO A 343 11.50 0.61 -40.89
C PRO A 343 12.83 0.82 -41.66
N VAL A 344 13.87 1.26 -40.95
CA VAL A 344 15.24 1.29 -41.48
C VAL A 344 15.89 -0.07 -41.32
N LYS A 345 16.03 -0.80 -42.44
CA LYS A 345 16.96 -1.94 -42.53
C LYS A 345 18.40 -1.42 -42.41
N GLN A 346 19.07 -1.62 -41.28
CA GLN A 346 20.51 -1.92 -41.13
C GLN A 346 21.01 -1.76 -39.68
N GLY A 347 21.84 -2.71 -39.21
CA GLY A 347 22.83 -2.50 -38.15
C GLY A 347 22.44 -2.88 -36.71
N ASP A 348 22.79 -4.10 -36.30
CA ASP A 348 22.53 -4.72 -34.98
C ASP A 348 23.18 -4.05 -33.74
N ALA A 349 23.77 -2.86 -33.87
CA ALA A 349 24.48 -2.18 -32.78
C ALA A 349 23.60 -1.21 -31.97
N ARG A 350 22.80 -0.37 -32.63
CA ARG A 350 22.05 0.73 -31.95
C ARG A 350 20.81 0.26 -31.19
N GLY A 351 20.27 -0.91 -31.53
CA GLY A 351 19.13 -1.50 -30.82
C GLY A 351 19.48 -1.95 -29.38
N ILE A 352 20.74 -2.28 -29.12
CA ILE A 352 21.18 -2.78 -27.82
C ILE A 352 21.35 -1.64 -26.81
N GLU A 353 21.87 -0.49 -27.23
CA GLU A 353 22.03 0.69 -26.38
C GLU A 353 20.67 1.32 -26.03
N THR A 354 19.81 1.55 -27.03
CA THR A 354 18.44 2.03 -26.81
C THR A 354 17.60 1.08 -25.95
N SER A 355 17.76 -0.25 -26.11
CA SER A 355 17.12 -1.24 -25.23
C SER A 355 17.60 -1.14 -23.78
N LYS A 356 18.91 -0.93 -23.55
CA LYS A 356 19.49 -0.72 -22.21
C LYS A 356 19.04 0.60 -21.58
N GLU A 357 18.95 1.68 -22.35
CA GLU A 357 18.45 2.97 -21.87
C GLU A 357 16.95 2.90 -21.54
N VAL A 358 16.13 2.27 -22.39
CA VAL A 358 14.71 2.02 -22.10
C VAL A 358 14.53 1.09 -20.88
N ALA A 359 15.43 0.14 -20.64
CA ALA A 359 15.43 -0.67 -19.43
C ALA A 359 15.73 0.17 -18.18
N LYS A 360 16.77 1.03 -18.21
CA LYS A 360 17.09 1.96 -17.12
C LYS A 360 15.95 2.93 -16.84
N LEU A 361 15.38 3.57 -17.87
CA LEU A 361 14.25 4.50 -17.72
C LEU A 361 12.99 3.81 -17.18
N ARG A 362 12.80 2.51 -17.41
CA ARG A 362 11.74 1.71 -16.77
C ARG A 362 12.03 1.40 -15.30
N GLU A 363 13.28 1.11 -14.95
CA GLU A 363 13.72 0.90 -13.56
C GLU A 363 13.60 2.19 -12.74
N GLU A 364 14.01 3.32 -13.32
CA GLU A 364 13.85 4.66 -12.72
C GLU A 364 12.39 5.06 -12.59
N ASN A 365 11.54 4.81 -13.60
CA ASN A 365 10.09 5.01 -13.46
C ASN A 365 9.46 4.10 -12.39
N ALA A 366 9.93 2.86 -12.23
CA ALA A 366 9.46 1.98 -11.17
C ALA A 366 9.85 2.52 -9.78
N ARG A 367 11.09 3.00 -9.60
CA ARG A 367 11.54 3.70 -8.37
C ARG A 367 10.77 4.99 -8.12
N LEU A 368 10.50 5.79 -9.14
CA LEU A 368 9.71 7.02 -9.01
C LEU A 368 8.24 6.71 -8.65
N ALA A 369 7.65 5.65 -9.21
CA ALA A 369 6.33 5.19 -8.80
C ALA A 369 6.30 4.66 -7.35
N GLU A 370 7.36 3.97 -6.91
CA GLU A 370 7.51 3.49 -5.52
C GLU A 370 7.67 4.65 -4.53
N THR A 371 8.52 5.64 -4.84
CA THR A 371 8.68 6.84 -4.00
C THR A 371 7.42 7.72 -3.98
N VAL A 372 6.73 7.91 -5.12
CA VAL A 372 5.43 8.60 -5.16
C VAL A 372 4.36 7.85 -4.35
N ASN A 373 4.35 6.52 -4.38
CA ASN A 373 3.45 5.73 -3.53
C ASN A 373 3.81 5.85 -2.05
N SER A 374 5.09 5.83 -1.68
CA SER A 374 5.55 6.04 -0.30
C SER A 374 5.20 7.46 0.21
N LEU A 375 5.33 8.48 -0.63
CA LEU A 375 4.90 9.85 -0.32
C LEU A 375 3.37 9.96 -0.18
N ARG A 376 2.59 9.22 -0.98
CA ARG A 376 1.13 9.15 -0.84
C ARG A 376 0.69 8.38 0.42
N GLU A 377 1.37 7.29 0.76
CA GLU A 377 1.11 6.50 1.97
C GLU A 377 1.44 7.33 3.22
N THR A 378 2.61 7.97 3.28
CA THR A 378 2.98 8.87 4.39
C THR A 378 2.07 10.10 4.50
N LEU A 379 1.63 10.72 3.39
CA LEU A 379 0.62 11.78 3.43
C LEU A 379 -0.75 11.26 3.91
N SER A 380 -1.14 10.06 3.52
CA SER A 380 -2.40 9.42 3.97
C SER A 380 -2.35 9.07 5.46
N ASP A 381 -1.23 8.54 5.94
CA ASP A 381 -1.03 8.19 7.35
C ASP A 381 -0.98 9.43 8.23
N LEU A 382 -0.30 10.51 7.79
CA LEU A 382 -0.35 11.81 8.48
C LEU A 382 -1.76 12.42 8.48
N ALA A 383 -2.51 12.30 7.38
CA ALA A 383 -3.89 12.77 7.32
C ALA A 383 -4.82 11.96 8.25
N SER A 384 -4.70 10.63 8.28
CA SER A 384 -5.48 9.77 9.17
C SER A 384 -5.11 9.98 10.63
N ALA A 385 -3.82 10.02 10.97
CA ALA A 385 -3.37 10.24 12.34
C ALA A 385 -3.86 11.60 12.88
N ASN A 386 -3.80 12.67 12.08
CA ASN A 386 -4.36 13.97 12.46
C ASN A 386 -5.89 13.92 12.62
N PHE A 387 -6.61 13.13 11.81
CA PHE A 387 -8.05 12.94 11.94
C PHE A 387 -8.41 12.18 13.22
N ASP A 388 -7.74 11.05 13.48
CA ASP A 388 -7.95 10.21 14.67
C ASP A 388 -7.53 10.96 15.96
N GLN A 389 -6.50 11.81 15.90
CA GLN A 389 -6.07 12.67 17.01
C GLN A 389 -7.05 13.84 17.24
N ALA A 390 -7.65 14.39 16.19
CA ALA A 390 -8.71 15.40 16.30
C ALA A 390 -10.04 14.82 16.81
N VAL A 391 -10.35 13.56 16.49
CA VAL A 391 -11.49 12.82 17.04
C VAL A 391 -11.26 12.49 18.52
N SER A 392 -10.06 12.03 18.90
CA SER A 392 -9.74 11.60 20.27
C SER A 392 -9.47 12.74 21.26
N ARG A 393 -9.20 13.96 20.81
CA ARG A 393 -9.14 15.17 21.66
C ARG A 393 -10.45 15.99 21.69
N ARG A 394 -11.53 15.49 21.10
CA ARG A 394 -12.84 16.16 21.04
C ARG A 394 -13.70 15.90 22.30
N ALA A 395 -13.09 15.96 23.48
CA ALA A 395 -13.73 15.62 24.75
C ALA A 395 -14.67 16.70 25.30
N ASP A 396 -14.43 17.99 24.98
CA ASP A 396 -15.01 19.12 25.72
C ASP A 396 -15.85 20.11 24.86
N SER A 397 -16.64 19.63 23.88
CA SER A 397 -17.74 20.44 23.30
C SER A 397 -18.83 19.60 22.62
N GLU A 398 -20.09 19.83 22.96
CA GLU A 398 -21.24 18.93 22.71
C GLU A 398 -21.88 18.93 21.30
N ALA A 399 -21.14 19.23 20.22
CA ALA A 399 -21.70 19.10 18.87
C ALA A 399 -20.65 18.80 17.77
N PRO A 400 -20.99 17.96 16.77
CA PRO A 400 -20.15 17.78 15.60
C PRO A 400 -20.22 19.03 14.71
N VAL A 401 -19.18 19.86 14.75
CA VAL A 401 -19.03 20.97 13.80
C VAL A 401 -18.88 20.39 12.38
N THR A 402 -19.89 20.62 11.54
CA THR A 402 -20.00 20.15 10.15
C THR A 402 -19.45 21.13 9.11
N ASP A 403 -18.98 22.31 9.53
CA ASP A 403 -18.37 23.31 8.66
C ASP A 403 -16.86 23.01 8.47
N PRO A 404 -16.38 22.75 7.23
CA PRO A 404 -14.97 22.47 6.96
C PRO A 404 -14.03 23.64 7.29
N VAL A 405 -14.50 24.89 7.29
CA VAL A 405 -13.67 26.05 7.65
C VAL A 405 -13.38 26.07 9.14
N GLN A 406 -14.40 25.77 9.96
CA GLN A 406 -14.23 25.64 11.40
C GLN A 406 -13.40 24.40 11.77
N GLN A 407 -13.59 23.28 11.06
CA GLN A 407 -12.74 22.10 11.23
C GLN A 407 -11.26 22.41 10.93
N PHE A 408 -10.98 23.15 9.86
CA PHE A 408 -9.62 23.59 9.54
C PHE A 408 -9.04 24.51 10.63
N ARG A 409 -9.83 25.44 11.16
CA ARG A 409 -9.44 26.27 12.31
C ARG A 409 -9.07 25.42 13.52
N SER A 410 -9.92 24.49 13.95
CA SER A 410 -9.62 23.59 15.08
C SER A 410 -8.33 22.78 14.88
N LEU A 411 -8.07 22.29 13.67
CA LEU A 411 -6.83 21.56 13.34
C LEU A 411 -5.60 22.46 13.40
N LEU A 412 -5.70 23.69 12.88
CA LEU A 412 -4.63 24.68 12.92
C LEU A 412 -4.33 25.12 14.36
N THR A 413 -5.36 25.31 15.19
CA THR A 413 -5.25 25.53 16.65
C THR A 413 -4.48 24.40 17.33
N LEU A 414 -4.85 23.14 17.09
CA LEU A 414 -4.19 21.97 17.68
C LEU A 414 -2.71 21.90 17.27
N ARG A 415 -2.41 22.13 15.99
CA ARG A 415 -1.03 22.05 15.48
C ARG A 415 -0.15 23.17 16.05
N ILE A 416 -0.67 24.38 16.18
CA ILE A 416 0.06 25.49 16.80
C ILE A 416 0.33 25.23 18.28
N ARG A 417 -0.66 24.74 19.05
CA ARG A 417 -0.48 24.33 20.45
C ARG A 417 0.62 23.26 20.59
N GLU A 418 0.63 22.25 19.72
CA GLU A 418 1.66 21.20 19.73
C GLU A 418 3.07 21.74 19.41
N GLN A 419 3.20 22.64 18.44
CA GLN A 419 4.49 23.26 18.13
C GLN A 419 5.00 24.16 19.27
N ILE A 420 4.12 24.88 19.96
CA ILE A 420 4.49 25.68 21.14
C ILE A 420 4.98 24.80 22.30
N VAL A 421 4.28 23.71 22.60
CA VAL A 421 4.72 22.77 23.66
C VAL A 421 6.05 22.11 23.29
N ASN A 422 6.21 21.65 22.06
CA ASN A 422 7.48 21.08 21.59
C ASN A 422 8.63 22.11 21.63
N PHE A 423 8.35 23.38 21.29
CA PHE A 423 9.34 24.45 21.38
C PHE A 423 9.78 24.72 22.83
N HIS A 424 8.84 24.78 23.79
CA HIS A 424 9.19 24.94 25.21
C HIS A 424 9.99 23.74 25.77
N ILE A 425 9.74 22.52 25.28
CA ILE A 425 10.54 21.34 25.63
C ILE A 425 11.96 21.43 25.03
N LEU A 426 12.09 21.94 23.80
CA LEU A 426 13.36 22.07 23.09
C LEU A 426 14.18 23.30 23.51
N ASN A 427 13.57 24.29 24.17
CA ASN A 427 14.21 25.55 24.54
C ASN A 427 13.92 25.96 26.01
N PRO A 428 14.24 25.09 27.00
CA PRO A 428 13.83 25.27 28.40
C PRO A 428 14.50 26.45 29.12
N GLU A 429 15.58 27.01 28.57
CA GLU A 429 16.33 28.13 29.15
C GLU A 429 16.04 29.48 28.48
N ASN A 430 15.11 29.56 27.52
CA ASN A 430 14.78 30.78 26.77
C ASN A 430 16.00 31.44 26.06
N ASN A 431 17.01 30.68 25.64
CA ASN A 431 18.24 31.17 25.01
C ASN A 431 18.07 31.77 23.59
N VAL A 432 16.85 32.14 23.18
CA VAL A 432 16.55 32.77 21.88
C VAL A 432 15.73 34.04 22.12
N ASP A 433 16.44 35.11 22.45
CA ASP A 433 15.85 36.43 22.67
C ASP A 433 15.05 36.91 21.44
N GLY A 434 13.84 37.42 21.71
CA GLY A 434 12.93 37.97 20.71
C GLY A 434 11.91 36.99 20.11
N LEU A 435 12.13 35.67 20.16
CA LEU A 435 11.13 34.71 19.69
C LEU A 435 9.84 34.65 20.54
N PRO A 436 9.88 34.78 21.89
CA PRO A 436 8.67 34.83 22.71
C PRO A 436 7.73 35.98 22.34
N LEU A 437 8.28 37.16 22.04
CA LEU A 437 7.50 38.32 21.57
C LEU A 437 6.87 38.08 20.20
N LEU A 438 7.54 37.33 19.33
CA LEU A 438 7.01 36.97 18.01
C LEU A 438 5.89 35.92 18.14
N LEU A 439 6.04 34.97 19.06
CA LEU A 439 4.99 34.00 19.43
C LEU A 439 3.77 34.69 20.05
N ASP A 440 3.94 35.62 20.99
CA ASP A 440 2.84 36.41 21.56
C ASP A 440 2.10 37.22 20.48
N ASN A 441 2.83 37.85 19.55
CA ASN A 441 2.22 38.62 18.48
C ASN A 441 1.44 37.72 17.48
N ILE A 442 1.96 36.51 17.20
CA ILE A 442 1.24 35.48 16.44
C ILE A 442 0.00 34.99 17.20
N LEU A 443 0.11 34.71 18.50
CA LEU A 443 -1.00 34.27 19.36
C LEU A 443 -2.12 35.31 19.40
N HIS A 444 -1.78 36.58 19.60
CA HIS A 444 -2.72 37.69 19.57
C HIS A 444 -3.39 37.86 18.19
N THR A 445 -2.62 37.74 17.10
CA THR A 445 -3.17 37.78 15.73
C THR A 445 -4.13 36.61 15.46
N LEU A 446 -3.86 35.43 16.04
CA LEU A 446 -4.73 34.26 15.92
C LEU A 446 -6.01 34.42 16.75
N GLN A 447 -5.93 34.97 17.97
CA GLN A 447 -7.09 35.31 18.79
C GLN A 447 -7.98 36.34 18.08
N GLU A 448 -7.41 37.40 17.49
CA GLU A 448 -8.14 38.37 16.66
C GLU A 448 -8.83 37.73 15.44
N SER A 449 -8.26 36.64 14.90
CA SER A 449 -8.88 35.86 13.81
C SER A 449 -10.03 34.93 14.26
N GLY A 450 -10.39 34.95 15.54
CA GLY A 450 -11.45 34.14 16.14
C GLY A 450 -11.02 32.71 16.48
N ILE A 451 -9.73 32.50 16.80
CA ILE A 451 -9.20 31.21 17.26
C ILE A 451 -9.05 31.26 18.78
N ASP A 452 -9.90 30.50 19.48
CA ASP A 452 -9.91 30.47 20.95
C ASP A 452 -8.75 29.63 21.52
N LEU A 453 -8.00 30.27 22.43
CA LEU A 453 -6.80 29.76 23.07
C LEU A 453 -6.85 29.90 24.60
N GLU A 454 -7.95 30.35 25.20
CA GLU A 454 -7.99 30.69 26.63
C GLU A 454 -7.88 29.44 27.55
N ASN A 455 -8.24 28.26 27.06
CA ASN A 455 -8.11 26.98 27.77
C ASN A 455 -6.71 26.32 27.67
N ILE A 456 -5.63 27.11 27.74
CA ILE A 456 -4.26 26.57 27.84
C ILE A 456 -3.81 26.62 29.29
N GLU A 457 -3.95 25.50 30.02
CA GLU A 457 -3.23 25.31 31.28
C GLU A 457 -1.73 25.33 30.99
N THR A 458 -1.03 26.32 31.56
CA THR A 458 0.42 26.34 31.57
C THR A 458 0.92 25.25 32.51
N PRO A 459 1.84 24.35 32.08
CA PRO A 459 2.36 23.32 32.97
C PRO A 459 3.06 23.97 34.17
N PRO A 460 2.81 23.49 35.41
CA PRO A 460 3.33 24.13 36.60
C PRO A 460 4.86 24.17 36.57
N PRO A 461 5.49 25.30 36.96
CA PRO A 461 6.94 25.44 36.90
C PRO A 461 7.60 24.37 37.77
N GLN A 462 8.41 23.51 37.13
CA GLN A 462 9.09 22.43 37.83
C GLN A 462 9.96 23.01 38.95
N ALA A 463 9.74 22.53 40.18
CA ALA A 463 10.43 23.04 41.35
C ALA A 463 11.95 22.88 41.17
N ARG A 464 12.66 24.01 41.09
CA ARG A 464 14.13 24.04 41.00
C ARG A 464 14.71 23.24 42.17
N ARG A 465 15.29 22.08 41.88
CA ARG A 465 16.13 21.36 42.84
C ARG A 465 17.33 22.26 43.15
N LYS A 466 17.34 22.84 44.35
CA LYS A 466 18.52 23.50 44.90
C LYS A 466 19.59 22.42 45.06
N TYR A 467 20.71 22.59 44.36
CA TYR A 467 22.00 22.07 44.78
C TYR A 467 22.60 23.00 45.84
#